data_AF-A0A4Q2AF17-F1
#
_entry.id   AF-A0A4Q2AF17-F1
#
_cell.length_a   1.000
_cell.length_b   1.000
_cell.length_c   1.000
_cell.angle_alpha   90.00
_cell.angle_beta   90.00
_cell.angle_gamma   90.00
#
_symmetry.space_group_name_H-M   'P 1'
#
loop_
_entity.id
_entity.type
_entity.pdbx_description
1 polymer ?
#
loop_
_entity_poly.entity_id
_entity_poly.type
_entity_poly.pdbx_seq_one_letter_code
_entity_poly.pdbx_strand_id
1 'polypeptide(L)'
;MPVLSQHSIDSWHAHVYFDAASRDAAWAFRQVVDERFGAAIELGRFHERPVGPHPAWSYQIAFDAARFDEIVPWLVLNHGALDIFLHPNTGDDLGDHRDCAVWIGKSYALNLDALAG
;
A
#
# COMPACT_ATOMS: atom_id res chain seq x y z
N MET A 1 -10.84 -4.48 24.25
CA MET A 1 -9.86 -4.55 23.15
C MET A 1 -8.59 -3.89 23.65
N PRO A 2 -7.41 -4.50 23.46
CA PRO A 2 -6.16 -3.84 23.80
C PRO A 2 -5.98 -2.59 22.94
N VAL A 3 -5.47 -1.51 23.54
CA VAL A 3 -5.07 -0.31 22.80
C VAL A 3 -3.63 -0.55 22.32
N LEU A 4 -3.43 -0.56 21.01
CA LEU A 4 -2.10 -0.64 20.40
C LEU A 4 -1.44 0.74 20.42
N SER A 5 -0.12 0.79 20.64
CA SER A 5 0.64 2.03 20.53
C SER A 5 1.13 2.22 19.11
N GLN A 6 1.08 3.43 18.57
CA GLN A 6 1.67 3.76 17.26
C GLN A 6 3.18 3.47 17.19
N HIS A 7 3.86 3.34 18.34
CA HIS A 7 5.27 2.94 18.41
C HIS A 7 5.52 1.48 18.03
N SER A 8 4.48 0.66 17.88
CA SER A 8 4.60 -0.72 17.37
C SER A 8 4.67 -0.79 15.85
N ILE A 9 4.61 0.34 15.15
CA ILE A 9 4.66 0.39 13.69
C ILE A 9 6.11 0.61 13.27
N ASP A 10 6.72 -0.42 12.68
CA ASP A 10 8.11 -0.34 12.20
C ASP A 10 8.16 0.42 10.86
N SER A 11 7.22 0.11 9.96
CA SER A 11 7.13 0.70 8.63
C SER A 11 5.70 0.61 8.10
N TRP A 12 5.48 1.13 6.89
CA TRP A 12 4.22 1.04 6.18
C TRP A 12 4.44 0.52 4.77
N HIS A 13 3.43 -0.22 4.29
CA HIS A 13 3.28 -0.49 2.86
C HIS A 13 2.04 0.20 2.33
N ALA A 14 2.18 0.79 1.15
CA ALA A 14 1.07 1.18 0.30
C ALA A 14 1.09 0.35 -0.98
N HIS A 15 -0.03 -0.23 -1.37
CA HIS A 15 -0.21 -0.98 -2.60
C HIS A 15 -1.18 -0.22 -3.50
N VAL A 16 -0.66 0.29 -4.61
CA VAL A 16 -1.47 0.96 -5.62
C VAL A 16 -2.13 -0.12 -6.46
N TYR A 17 -3.46 -0.17 -6.43
CA TYR A 17 -4.25 -1.15 -7.16
C TYR A 17 -4.68 -0.63 -8.51
N PHE A 18 -4.63 -1.52 -9.48
CA PHE A 18 -5.01 -1.25 -10.86
C PHE A 18 -5.47 -2.54 -11.56
N ASP A 19 -5.81 -2.39 -12.83
CA ASP A 19 -6.19 -3.44 -13.75
C ASP A 19 -5.70 -3.10 -15.16
N ALA A 20 -6.11 -3.90 -16.15
CA ALA A 20 -5.71 -3.67 -17.55
C ALA A 20 -6.13 -2.29 -18.08
N ALA A 21 -7.28 -1.75 -17.63
CA ALA A 21 -7.78 -0.46 -18.11
C ALA A 21 -7.04 0.73 -17.49
N SER A 22 -6.52 0.57 -16.28
CA SER A 22 -5.81 1.59 -15.51
C SER A 22 -4.28 1.40 -15.47
N ARG A 23 -3.76 0.40 -16.17
CA ARG A 23 -2.34 0.01 -16.18
C ARG A 23 -1.39 1.17 -16.50
N ASP A 24 -1.66 1.93 -17.56
CA ASP A 24 -0.77 3.02 -17.96
C ASP A 24 -0.83 4.21 -16.99
N ALA A 25 -2.00 4.48 -16.40
CA ALA A 25 -2.13 5.48 -15.34
C ALA A 25 -1.35 5.06 -14.08
N ALA A 26 -1.43 3.78 -13.68
CA ALA A 26 -0.67 3.23 -12.57
C ALA A 26 0.84 3.28 -12.81
N TRP A 27 1.28 2.99 -14.05
CA TRP A 27 2.69 3.10 -14.41
C TRP A 27 3.20 4.55 -14.36
N ALA A 28 2.45 5.49 -14.95
CA ALA A 28 2.80 6.91 -14.90
C ALA A 28 2.85 7.42 -13.45
N PHE A 29 1.89 7.04 -12.61
CA PHE A 29 1.87 7.40 -11.20
C PHE A 29 3.09 6.83 -10.45
N ARG A 30 3.48 5.57 -10.73
CA ARG A 30 4.69 4.97 -10.17
C ARG A 30 5.95 5.77 -10.51
N GLN A 31 6.07 6.30 -11.73
CA GLN A 31 7.22 7.12 -12.12
C GLN A 31 7.27 8.44 -11.34
N VAL A 32 6.13 9.12 -11.17
CA VAL A 32 6.07 10.36 -10.38
C VAL A 32 6.43 10.11 -8.91
N VAL A 33 5.97 8.98 -8.35
CA VAL A 33 6.34 8.56 -6.99
C VAL A 33 7.84 8.31 -6.87
N ASP A 34 8.46 7.63 -7.83
CA ASP A 34 9.90 7.37 -7.87
C ASP A 34 10.72 8.67 -7.97
N GLU A 35 10.36 9.56 -8.88
CA GLU A 35 11.02 10.85 -9.07
C GLU A 35 10.96 11.72 -7.81
N ARG A 36 9.83 11.67 -7.09
CA ARG A 36 9.60 12.52 -5.92
C ARG A 36 10.19 11.95 -4.64
N PHE A 37 10.06 10.64 -4.43
CA PHE A 37 10.32 9.99 -3.14
C PHE A 37 11.32 8.83 -3.22
N GLY A 38 11.90 8.51 -4.37
CA GLY A 38 12.74 7.32 -4.57
C GLY A 38 13.94 7.19 -3.63
N ALA A 39 14.39 8.29 -3.00
CA ALA A 39 15.44 8.25 -1.97
C ALA A 39 14.93 7.85 -0.56
N ALA A 40 13.62 7.82 -0.34
CA ALA A 40 12.95 7.61 0.94
C ALA A 40 11.98 6.43 0.95
N ILE A 41 11.82 5.73 -0.19
CA ILE A 41 10.90 4.61 -0.36
C ILE A 41 11.59 3.46 -1.07
N GLU A 42 11.02 2.26 -0.95
CA GLU A 42 11.33 1.13 -1.82
C GLU A 42 10.12 0.81 -2.71
N LEU A 43 10.33 0.80 -4.03
CA LEU A 43 9.29 0.42 -4.98
C LEU A 43 9.37 -1.05 -5.34
N GLY A 44 8.26 -1.76 -5.10
CA GLY A 44 8.09 -3.14 -5.50
C GLY A 44 7.97 -3.34 -7.01
N ARG A 45 7.86 -4.62 -7.40
CA ARG A 45 7.60 -5.02 -8.79
C ARG A 45 6.19 -4.60 -9.20
N PHE A 46 6.02 -4.31 -10.49
CA PHE A 46 4.74 -3.98 -11.09
C PHE A 46 4.01 -5.27 -11.50
N HIS A 47 3.09 -5.74 -10.66
CA HIS A 47 2.40 -7.00 -10.84
C HIS A 47 1.11 -6.83 -11.63
N GLU A 48 1.14 -7.19 -12.92
CA GLU A 48 -0.05 -7.24 -13.79
C GLU A 48 -0.87 -8.54 -13.57
N ARG A 49 -1.05 -8.94 -12.30
CA ARG A 49 -1.88 -10.05 -11.82
C ARG A 49 -2.07 -9.96 -10.30
N PRO A 50 -3.13 -10.55 -9.73
CA PRO A 50 -3.24 -10.76 -8.28
C PRO A 50 -2.05 -11.58 -7.74
N VAL A 51 -1.53 -11.17 -6.59
CA VAL A 51 -0.41 -11.83 -5.87
C VAL A 51 -0.66 -11.76 -4.37
N GLY A 52 -0.49 -12.89 -3.67
CA GLY A 52 -0.63 -12.95 -2.22
C GLY A 52 -2.03 -12.51 -1.75
N PRO A 53 -2.14 -11.57 -0.80
CA PRO A 53 -3.43 -11.09 -0.29
C PRO A 53 -4.14 -10.11 -1.25
N HIS A 54 -3.45 -9.65 -2.30
CA HIS A 54 -3.95 -8.57 -3.15
C HIS A 54 -4.89 -9.09 -4.26
N PRO A 55 -6.16 -8.66 -4.30
CA PRO A 55 -7.17 -9.15 -5.25
C PRO A 55 -7.09 -8.46 -6.63
N ALA A 56 -6.25 -7.43 -6.77
CA ALA A 56 -6.07 -6.65 -7.99
C ALA A 56 -4.60 -6.68 -8.43
N TRP A 57 -4.32 -6.13 -9.61
CA TRP A 57 -2.94 -5.86 -10.02
C TRP A 57 -2.37 -4.79 -9.10
N SER A 58 -1.09 -4.89 -8.74
CA SER A 58 -0.53 -3.95 -7.77
C SER A 58 0.96 -3.74 -7.91
N TYR A 59 1.43 -2.64 -7.33
CA TYR A 59 2.83 -2.49 -6.94
C TYR A 59 2.90 -1.90 -5.54
N GLN A 60 3.95 -2.27 -4.82
CA GLN A 60 4.20 -1.82 -3.45
C GLN A 60 5.03 -0.54 -3.43
N ILE A 61 4.75 0.31 -2.45
CA ILE A 61 5.56 1.43 -1.99
C ILE A 61 5.82 1.18 -0.50
N ALA A 62 7.05 0.84 -0.13
CA ALA A 62 7.44 0.64 1.27
C ALA A 62 8.18 1.87 1.79
N PHE A 63 7.89 2.26 3.03
CA PHE A 63 8.52 3.43 3.66
C PHE A 63 8.51 3.35 5.19
N ASP A 64 9.48 3.99 5.83
CA ASP A 64 9.59 4.06 7.29
C ASP A 64 8.40 4.81 7.92
N ALA A 65 8.02 4.43 9.15
CA ALA A 65 6.94 5.09 9.88
C ALA A 65 7.11 6.62 10.02
N ALA A 66 8.35 7.09 10.08
CA ALA A 66 8.68 8.52 10.15
C ALA A 66 8.37 9.31 8.87
N ARG A 67 8.05 8.66 7.75
CA ARG A 67 7.72 9.30 6.46
C ARG A 67 6.22 9.38 6.18
N PHE A 68 5.40 8.89 7.11
CA PHE A 68 3.96 8.77 6.89
C PHE A 68 3.29 10.13 6.60
N ASP A 69 3.64 11.16 7.36
CA ASP A 69 3.08 12.52 7.24
C ASP A 69 3.50 13.26 5.97
N GLU A 70 4.58 12.82 5.33
CA GLU A 70 5.04 13.33 4.04
C GLU A 70 4.37 12.58 2.87
N ILE A 71 4.40 11.24 2.90
CA ILE A 71 4.03 10.39 1.77
C ILE A 71 2.52 10.24 1.66
N VAL A 72 1.84 9.88 2.75
CA VAL A 72 0.41 9.52 2.70
C VAL A 72 -0.48 10.71 2.31
N PRO A 73 -0.29 11.92 2.87
CA PRO A 73 -1.05 13.08 2.41
C PRO A 73 -0.82 13.40 0.93
N TRP A 74 0.40 13.18 0.42
CA TRP A 74 0.65 13.36 -1.01
C TRP A 74 -0.10 12.32 -1.86
N LEU A 75 -0.10 11.05 -1.46
CA LEU A 75 -0.91 10.01 -2.13
C LEU A 75 -2.40 10.37 -2.12
N VAL A 76 -2.94 10.82 -0.98
CA VAL A 76 -4.35 11.24 -0.85
C VAL A 76 -4.73 12.33 -1.86
N LEU A 77 -3.83 13.28 -2.13
CA LEU A 77 -4.10 14.38 -3.05
C LEU A 77 -3.85 14.02 -4.52
N ASN A 78 -3.02 13.02 -4.80
CA ASN A 78 -2.47 12.78 -6.14
C ASN A 78 -2.77 11.39 -6.72
N HIS A 79 -3.47 10.51 -6.01
CA HIS A 79 -3.79 9.15 -6.49
C HIS A 79 -4.71 9.10 -7.73
N GLY A 80 -5.36 10.23 -8.07
CA GLY A 80 -6.28 10.30 -9.20
C GLY A 80 -7.44 9.32 -9.02
N ALA A 81 -7.55 8.34 -9.91
CA ALA A 81 -8.58 7.30 -9.85
C ALA A 81 -8.06 5.93 -9.36
N LEU A 82 -6.80 5.85 -8.93
CA LEU A 82 -6.19 4.61 -8.45
C LEU A 82 -6.53 4.39 -6.98
N ASP A 83 -7.01 3.21 -6.63
CA ASP A 83 -7.23 2.85 -5.23
C ASP A 83 -5.91 2.43 -4.59
N ILE A 84 -5.68 2.79 -3.33
CA ILE A 84 -4.46 2.46 -2.61
C ILE A 84 -4.82 1.77 -1.29
N PHE A 85 -4.34 0.54 -1.14
CA PHE A 85 -4.35 -0.21 0.12
C PHE A 85 -3.13 0.19 0.95
N LEU A 86 -3.31 0.56 2.21
CA LEU A 86 -2.21 0.80 3.14
C LEU A 86 -2.36 -0.09 4.37
N HIS A 87 -1.25 -0.59 4.88
CA HIS A 87 -1.20 -1.24 6.19
C HIS A 87 0.13 -0.92 6.89
N PRO A 88 0.14 -0.86 8.24
CA PRO A 88 1.37 -0.82 8.99
C PRO A 88 2.05 -2.19 8.94
N ASN A 89 3.33 -2.23 9.26
CA ASN A 89 4.04 -3.46 9.59
C ASN A 89 4.33 -3.44 11.09
N THR A 90 3.67 -4.31 11.85
CA THR A 90 3.80 -4.44 13.32
C THR A 90 4.36 -5.81 13.75
N GLY A 91 4.62 -6.69 12.79
CA GLY A 91 5.06 -8.07 13.00
C GLY A 91 3.92 -9.09 13.07
N ASP A 92 2.66 -8.66 12.93
CA ASP A 92 1.49 -9.53 12.75
C ASP A 92 0.88 -9.29 11.37
N ASP A 93 1.43 -9.95 10.34
CA ASP A 93 1.02 -9.75 8.95
C ASP A 93 -0.50 -9.90 8.75
N LEU A 94 -1.12 -10.90 9.38
CA LEU A 94 -2.56 -11.12 9.26
C LEU A 94 -3.36 -10.01 9.96
N GLY A 95 -2.97 -9.62 11.17
CA GLY A 95 -3.58 -8.51 11.90
C GLY A 95 -3.44 -7.18 11.15
N ASP A 96 -2.26 -6.90 10.63
CA ASP A 96 -1.94 -5.70 9.86
C ASP A 96 -2.85 -5.55 8.63
N HIS A 97 -3.08 -6.65 7.90
CA HIS A 97 -3.93 -6.65 6.71
C HIS A 97 -5.43 -6.72 7.01
N ARG A 98 -5.84 -7.41 8.07
CA ARG A 98 -7.26 -7.62 8.39
C ARG A 98 -7.85 -6.46 9.20
N ASP A 99 -7.12 -6.02 10.21
CA ASP A 99 -7.65 -5.15 11.27
C ASP A 99 -7.08 -3.73 11.20
N CYS A 100 -5.88 -3.56 10.61
CA CYS A 100 -5.20 -2.26 10.49
C CYS A 100 -5.22 -1.68 9.06
N ALA A 101 -6.07 -2.22 8.18
CA ALA A 101 -6.18 -1.78 6.80
C ALA A 101 -6.72 -0.34 6.68
N VAL A 102 -6.04 0.46 5.84
CA VAL A 102 -6.45 1.80 5.45
C VAL A 102 -6.58 1.85 3.93
N TRP A 103 -7.52 2.67 3.45
CA TRP A 103 -7.79 2.81 2.02
C TRP A 103 -7.84 4.28 1.60
N ILE A 104 -7.15 4.60 0.52
CA ILE A 104 -7.36 5.82 -0.27
C ILE A 104 -8.19 5.41 -1.48
N GLY A 105 -9.37 6.00 -1.64
CA GLY A 105 -10.35 5.57 -2.64
C GLY A 105 -11.27 4.46 -2.11
N LYS A 106 -11.51 3.44 -2.93
CA LYS A 106 -12.39 2.30 -2.63
C LYS A 106 -11.62 1.18 -1.92
N SER A 107 -12.27 0.51 -0.97
CA SER A 107 -11.75 -0.69 -0.31
C SER A 107 -12.03 -1.99 -1.08
N TYR A 108 -11.20 -3.01 -0.81
CA TYR A 108 -11.29 -4.32 -1.43
C TYR A 108 -11.30 -5.43 -0.37
N ALA A 109 -12.00 -6.52 -0.67
CA ALA A 109 -11.87 -7.75 0.09
C ALA A 109 -10.54 -8.43 -0.26
N LEU A 110 -9.61 -8.46 0.70
CA LEU A 110 -8.30 -9.10 0.54
C LEU A 110 -8.42 -10.63 0.64
N ASN A 111 -7.49 -11.34 -0.01
CA ASN A 111 -7.32 -12.78 0.15
C ASN A 111 -6.48 -13.10 1.39
N LEU A 112 -7.09 -12.94 2.57
CA LEU A 112 -6.38 -13.08 3.86
C LEU A 112 -5.85 -14.50 4.13
N ASP A 113 -6.41 -15.53 3.49
CA ASP A 113 -5.92 -16.90 3.58
C ASP A 113 -4.47 -17.04 3.06
N ALA A 114 -4.02 -16.13 2.19
CA ALA A 114 -2.64 -16.09 1.70
C ALA A 114 -1.63 -15.67 2.79
N LEU A 115 -2.09 -15.16 3.93
CA LEU A 115 -1.27 -14.72 5.06
C LEU A 115 -1.38 -15.68 6.26
N ALA A 116 -2.33 -16.62 6.22
CA ALA A 116 -2.47 -17.64 7.24
C ALA A 116 -1.43 -18.75 7.00
N GLY A 117 -0.26 -18.60 7.62
CA GLY A 117 0.75 -19.65 7.76
C GLY A 117 0.45 -20.60 8.90
#